data_AF-A0A2A5BST5-F1
#
_entry.id   AF-A0A2A5BST5-F1
#
_cell.length_a   1.000
_cell.length_b   1.000
_cell.length_c   1.000
_cell.angle_alpha   90.00
_cell.angle_beta   90.00
_cell.angle_gamma   90.00
#
_symmetry.space_group_name_H-M   'P 1'
#
loop_
_entity.id
_entity.type
_entity.pdbx_description
1 polymer ?
#
loop_
_entity_poly.entity_id
_entity_poly.type
_entity_poly.pdbx_seq_one_letter_code
_entity_poly.pdbx_strand_id
1 'polypeptide(L)' 'MSGSTTGQLYGRMDLDGNVALEDENGDIVTSIDSDIQPVDSNQSARNEHPDGITLTRSDAANLGVILEGM' A
#
# COMPACT_ATOMS: atom_id res chain seq x y z
N MET A 1 -11.60 11.41 -17.96
CA MET A 1 -10.35 10.88 -17.37
C MET A 1 -10.72 10.47 -15.96
N SER A 2 -10.77 9.17 -15.68
CA SER A 2 -11.10 8.65 -14.35
C SER A 2 -9.89 8.85 -13.44
N GLY A 3 -9.82 10.00 -12.78
CA GLY A 3 -8.85 10.24 -11.72
C GLY A 3 -9.52 9.91 -10.40
N SER A 4 -9.47 8.62 -10.01
CA SER A 4 -9.73 8.27 -8.62
C SER A 4 -8.77 9.08 -7.77
N THR A 5 -9.30 9.83 -6.80
CA THR A 5 -8.56 10.68 -5.87
C THR A 5 -7.80 9.83 -4.86
N THR A 6 -6.94 8.96 -5.34
CA THR A 6 -5.89 8.33 -4.56
C THR A 6 -4.63 8.88 -5.20
N GLY A 7 -3.93 9.76 -4.47
CA GLY A 7 -2.62 10.26 -4.88
C GLY A 7 -1.70 9.09 -5.25
N GLN A 8 -0.61 9.37 -5.96
CA GLN A 8 0.35 8.31 -6.30
C GLN A 8 0.77 7.56 -5.03
N LEU A 9 0.50 6.25 -5.02
CA LEU A 9 0.91 5.37 -3.92
C LEU A 9 2.32 4.88 -4.19
N TYR A 10 3.16 5.03 -3.18
CA TYR A 10 4.52 4.57 -3.18
C TYR A 10 4.62 3.36 -2.25
N GLY A 11 5.49 2.42 -2.63
CA GLY A 11 5.71 1.20 -1.89
C GLY A 11 7.14 1.15 -1.44
N ARG A 12 7.34 1.12 -0.13
CA ARG A 12 8.66 1.03 0.48
C ARG A 12 8.92 -0.39 0.94
N MET A 13 9.86 -1.05 0.28
CA MET A 13 10.24 -2.41 0.64
C MET A 13 11.09 -2.40 1.92
N ASP A 14 10.70 -3.20 2.91
CA ASP A 14 11.49 -3.44 4.12
C ASP A 14 12.54 -4.55 3.91
N LEU A 15 13.31 -4.84 4.96
CA LEU A 15 14.34 -5.90 4.94
C LEU A 15 13.75 -7.32 4.90
N ASP A 16 12.49 -7.47 5.30
CA ASP A 16 11.74 -8.72 5.31
C ASP A 16 11.10 -9.02 3.95
N GLY A 17 11.09 -8.06 3.03
CA GLY A 17 10.52 -8.14 1.70
C GLY A 17 9.04 -7.74 1.62
N ASN A 18 8.51 -7.14 2.69
CA ASN A 18 7.19 -6.55 2.70
C ASN A 18 7.24 -5.11 2.18
N VAL A 19 6.12 -4.63 1.67
CA VAL A 19 6.00 -3.31 1.06
C VAL A 19 5.03 -2.48 1.88
N ALA A 20 5.55 -1.50 2.64
CA ALA A 20 4.72 -0.51 3.30
C ALA A 20 4.19 0.49 2.25
N LEU A 21 2.90 0.81 2.33
CA LEU A 21 2.28 1.81 1.46
C LEU A 21 2.42 3.21 2.05
N GLU A 22 2.91 4.12 1.21
CA GLU A 22 3.09 5.54 1.51
C GLU A 22 2.35 6.38 0.45
N ASP A 23 1.86 7.55 0.85
CA ASP A 23 1.27 8.51 -0.05
C ASP A 23 2.35 9.38 -0.73
N GLU A 24 1.94 10.34 -1.55
CA GLU A 24 2.85 11.27 -2.23
C GLU A 24 3.62 12.21 -1.30
N ASN A 25 3.19 12.34 -0.04
CA ASN A 25 3.86 13.13 1.00
C ASN A 25 4.85 12.27 1.82
N GLY A 26 4.84 10.95 1.62
CA GLY A 26 5.59 9.99 2.43
C GLY A 26 4.87 9.62 3.73
N ASP A 27 3.58 9.92 3.85
CA ASP A 27 2.75 9.52 4.98
C ASP A 27 2.25 8.08 4.79
N ILE A 28 2.23 7.31 5.88
CA ILE A 28 1.78 5.91 5.86
C ILE A 28 0.29 5.85 5.52
N VAL A 29 -0.03 5.04 4.52
CA VAL A 29 -1.39 4.82 4.08
C VAL A 29 -2.07 3.81 4.99
N THR A 30 -3.17 4.23 5.61
CA THR A 30 -3.93 3.42 6.56
C THR A 30 -5.19 2.80 5.95
N SER A 31 -5.63 3.24 4.77
CA SER A 31 -6.75 2.67 4.03
C SER A 31 -6.60 2.88 2.52
N ILE A 32 -6.94 1.88 1.73
CA ILE A 32 -7.01 1.92 0.26
C ILE A 32 -8.26 1.21 -0.22
N ASP A 33 -8.94 1.80 -1.19
CA ASP A 33 -10.15 1.22 -1.78
C ASP A 33 -9.81 0.08 -2.77
N SER A 34 -9.24 -1.01 -2.25
CA SER A 34 -8.83 -2.17 -3.04
C SER A 34 -9.08 -3.48 -2.30
N ASP A 35 -9.38 -4.54 -3.04
CA ASP A 35 -9.71 -5.88 -2.54
C ASP A 35 -8.44 -6.71 -2.27
N ILE A 36 -7.50 -6.11 -1.53
CA ILE A 36 -6.21 -6.73 -1.19
C ILE A 36 -6.13 -6.89 0.31
N GLN A 37 -5.40 -7.93 0.71
CA GLN A 37 -5.21 -8.29 2.10
C GLN A 37 -3.79 -7.92 2.54
N PRO A 38 -3.62 -7.02 3.53
CA PRO A 38 -2.33 -6.69 4.09
C PRO A 38 -1.66 -7.90 4.73
N VAL A 39 -0.33 -7.93 4.74
CA VAL A 39 0.43 -9.02 5.40
C VAL A 39 0.31 -8.94 6.93
N ASP A 40 0.23 -7.72 7.46
CA ASP A 40 0.14 -7.45 8.90
C ASP A 40 -1.30 -7.46 9.43
N SER A 41 -2.30 -7.69 8.58
CA SER A 41 -3.71 -7.63 8.98
C SER A 41 -4.58 -8.64 8.24
N ASN A 42 -5.45 -9.32 8.98
CA ASN A 42 -6.42 -10.25 8.39
C ASN A 42 -7.64 -9.54 7.77
N GLN A 43 -7.69 -8.22 7.83
CA GLN A 43 -8.78 -7.41 7.27
C GLN A 43 -8.39 -6.82 5.92
N SER A 44 -9.35 -6.60 5.03
CA SER A 44 -9.10 -5.96 3.75
C SER A 44 -8.44 -4.58 3.91
N ALA A 45 -7.62 -4.20 2.95
CA ALA A 45 -6.93 -2.91 2.90
C ALA A 45 -7.92 -1.71 2.82
N ARG A 46 -9.21 -1.98 2.56
CA ARG A 46 -10.32 -1.00 2.60
C ARG A 46 -10.67 -0.51 4.01
N ASN A 47 -10.38 -1.31 5.03
CA ASN A 47 -10.59 -0.91 6.41
C ASN A 47 -9.45 -0.01 6.88
N GLU A 48 -9.70 0.79 7.91
CA GLU A 48 -8.66 1.63 8.53
C GLU A 48 -7.71 0.75 9.36
N HIS A 49 -6.41 0.80 9.02
CA HIS A 49 -5.33 0.13 9.73
C HIS A 49 -4.47 1.17 10.43
N PRO A 50 -4.55 1.32 11.77
CA PRO A 50 -3.81 2.34 12.50
C PRO A 50 -2.29 2.12 12.48
N ASP A 51 -1.85 0.88 12.26
CA ASP A 51 -0.45 0.51 12.12
C ASP A 51 0.08 0.71 10.68
N GLY A 52 -0.79 1.09 9.73
CA GLY A 52 -0.47 1.21 8.31
C GLY A 52 -0.80 -0.04 7.50
N ILE A 53 -0.69 0.08 6.18
CA ILE A 53 -0.91 -1.02 5.25
C ILE A 53 0.43 -1.50 4.72
N THR A 54 0.75 -2.73 5.09
CA THR A 54 1.88 -3.47 4.53
C THR A 54 1.36 -4.55 3.61
N LEU A 55 1.88 -4.64 2.40
CA LEU A 55 1.51 -5.63 1.39
C LEU A 55 2.70 -6.49 1.00
N THR A 56 2.45 -7.63 0.35
CA THR A 56 3.53 -8.33 -0.35
C THR A 56 3.94 -7.56 -1.60
N ARG A 57 5.17 -7.79 -2.09
CA ARG A 57 5.64 -7.25 -3.37
C ARG A 57 4.68 -7.52 -4.53
N SER A 58 4.10 -8.74 -4.57
CA SER A 58 3.18 -9.14 -5.62
C SER A 58 1.86 -8.37 -5.55
N ASP A 59 1.32 -8.16 -4.36
CA ASP A 59 0.08 -7.42 -4.16
C ASP A 59 0.26 -5.92 -4.44
N ALA A 60 1.38 -5.34 -4.00
CA ALA A 60 1.74 -3.96 -4.33
C ALA A 60 1.88 -3.75 -5.85
N ALA A 61 2.51 -4.71 -6.55
CA ALA A 61 2.60 -4.67 -8.01
C ALA A 61 1.22 -4.80 -8.69
N ASN A 62 0.31 -5.61 -8.14
CA ASN A 62 -1.07 -5.73 -8.63
C ASN A 62 -1.87 -4.43 -8.46
N LEU A 63 -1.60 -3.66 -7.41
CA LEU A 63 -2.19 -2.33 -7.20
C LEU A 63 -1.64 -1.25 -8.14
N GLY A 64 -0.49 -1.49 -8.79
CA GLY A 64 0.24 -0.45 -9.50
C GLY A 64 0.96 0.52 -8.57
N VAL A 65 1.31 0.10 -7.35
CA VAL A 65 2.14 0.88 -6.42
C VAL A 65 3.54 1.03 -7.00
N ILE A 66 4.09 2.23 -6.91
CA ILE A 66 5.45 2.52 -7.38
C ILE A 66 6.43 2.08 -6.28
N LEU A 67 7.16 0.99 -6.53
CA LEU A 67 8.19 0.52 -5.61
C LEU A 67 9.44 1.40 -5.73
N GLU A 68 9.64 2.30 -4.76
CA GLU A 68 10.82 3.15 -4.65
C GLU A 68 11.92 2.39 -3.90
N GLY A 69 12.86 1.79 -4.65
CA GLY A 69 13.94 0.99 -4.08
C GLY A 69 14.40 -0.13 -5.01
N MET A 70 15.18 0.23 -6.04
CA MET A 70 16.03 -0.69 -6.78
C MET A 70 17.46 -0.18 -6.81
#